data_AF-A0AAD5WWT8-F1
#
_entry.id   AF-A0AAD5WWT8-F1
#
_cell.length_a   1.000
_cell.length_b   1.000
_cell.length_c   1.000
_cell.angle_alpha   90.00
_cell.angle_beta   90.00
_cell.angle_gamma   90.00
#
_symmetry.space_group_name_H-M   'P 1'
#
loop_
_entity.id
_entity.type
_entity.pdbx_description
1 polymer ?
#
loop_
_entity_poly.entity_id
_entity_poly.type
_entity_poly.pdbx_seq_one_letter_code
_entity_poly.pdbx_strand_id
1 'polypeptide(L)'
;MFILSILKDNVRVHPKDFRKPRPSALTDELNKKYANKVLHNVGLCIRVFDIIEASDGVVHACQDGSYQSKVTFRMIVFRPFGGEILIGKIRDCSQEEGIKVSMEFFDDIIIPPTFMPAGTE
;
A
#
# COMPACT_ATOMS: atom_id res chain seq x y z
N MET A 1 -3.69 -10.29 8.52
CA MET A 1 -2.44 -9.71 7.99
C MET A 1 -2.72 -8.81 6.80
N PHE A 2 -3.23 -9.35 5.68
CA PHE A 2 -3.61 -8.55 4.52
C PHE A 2 -5.12 -8.40 4.41
N ILE A 3 -5.57 -7.21 4.00
CA ILE A 3 -6.98 -6.91 3.74
C ILE A 3 -7.15 -6.26 2.37
N LEU A 4 -8.34 -6.38 1.81
CA LEU A 4 -8.74 -5.63 0.61
C LEU A 4 -9.42 -4.33 1.05
N SER A 5 -8.84 -3.20 0.67
CA SER A 5 -9.43 -1.87 0.91
C SER A 5 -9.94 -1.29 -0.40
N ILE A 6 -11.18 -0.82 -0.39
CA ILE A 6 -11.79 -0.14 -1.55
C ILE A 6 -11.39 1.33 -1.49
N LEU A 7 -10.72 1.81 -2.53
CA LEU A 7 -10.27 3.20 -2.65
C LEU A 7 -10.86 3.84 -3.90
N LYS A 8 -11.09 5.15 -3.82
CA LYS A 8 -11.54 5.99 -4.93
C LYS A 8 -10.51 7.07 -5.17
N ASP A 9 -10.03 7.18 -6.41
CA ASP A 9 -9.00 8.15 -6.76
C ASP A 9 -9.15 8.64 -8.20
N ASN A 10 -8.60 9.82 -8.48
CA ASN A 10 -8.53 10.37 -9.83
C ASN A 10 -7.13 10.12 -10.39
N VAL A 11 -7.05 9.26 -11.40
CA VAL A 11 -5.78 8.86 -12.03
C VAL A 11 -5.60 9.63 -13.32
N ARG A 12 -4.43 10.27 -13.48
CA ARG A 12 -4.02 10.94 -14.72
C ARG A 12 -3.12 10.00 -15.50
N VAL A 13 -3.47 9.71 -16.76
CA VAL A 13 -2.68 8.83 -17.63
C VAL A 13 -2.06 9.66 -18.76
N HIS A 14 -0.76 9.49 -18.97
CA HIS A 14 -0.01 10.22 -19.99
C HIS A 14 -0.27 9.65 -21.40
N PRO A 15 -0.28 10.48 -22.47
CA PRO A 15 -0.49 10.01 -23.86
C PRO A 15 0.44 8.89 -24.34
N LYS A 16 1.63 8.81 -23.74
CA LYS A 16 2.63 7.76 -24.03
C LYS A 16 2.07 6.36 -23.74
N ASP A 17 1.23 6.24 -22.71
CA ASP A 17 0.63 4.97 -22.29
C ASP A 17 -0.72 4.69 -22.96
N PHE A 18 -1.18 5.53 -23.90
CA PHE A 18 -2.46 5.30 -24.62
C PHE A 18 -2.41 4.08 -25.54
N ARG A 19 -1.20 3.60 -25.87
CA ARG A 19 -1.02 2.35 -26.63
C ARG A 19 -1.38 1.11 -25.82
N LYS A 20 -1.37 1.20 -24.49
CA LYS A 20 -1.69 0.08 -23.59
C LYS A 20 -3.20 -0.06 -23.41
N PRO A 21 -3.70 -1.26 -23.10
CA PRO A 21 -5.07 -1.44 -22.63
C PRO A 21 -5.34 -0.55 -21.41
N ARG A 22 -6.48 0.16 -21.41
CA ARG A 22 -6.91 1.05 -20.30
C ARG A 22 -6.73 0.44 -18.90
N PRO A 23 -7.20 -0.79 -18.60
CA PRO A 23 -7.02 -1.34 -17.26
C PRO A 23 -5.56 -1.54 -16.87
N SER A 24 -4.68 -1.88 -17.83
CA SER A 24 -3.25 -2.01 -17.58
C SER A 24 -2.60 -0.66 -17.30
N ALA A 25 -2.93 0.37 -18.10
CA ALA A 25 -2.38 1.71 -17.90
C ALA A 25 -2.80 2.31 -16.56
N LEU A 26 -4.07 2.13 -16.16
CA LEU A 26 -4.57 2.59 -14.86
C LEU A 26 -3.90 1.83 -13.70
N THR A 27 -3.74 0.51 -13.84
CA THR A 27 -3.09 -0.32 -12.82
C THR A 27 -1.62 0.08 -12.63
N ASP A 28 -0.90 0.38 -13.71
CA ASP A 28 0.49 0.86 -13.66
C ASP A 28 0.59 2.18 -12.89
N GLU A 29 -0.26 3.15 -13.20
CA GLU A 29 -0.26 4.46 -12.53
C GLU A 29 -0.69 4.37 -11.06
N LEU A 30 -1.69 3.54 -10.75
CA LEU A 30 -2.10 3.28 -9.37
C LEU A 30 -0.99 2.60 -8.56
N ASN A 31 -0.29 1.61 -9.14
CA ASN A 31 0.84 0.96 -8.47
C ASN A 31 1.98 1.95 -8.26
N LYS A 32 2.33 2.81 -9.23
CA LYS A 32 3.32 3.88 -9.02
C LYS A 32 2.90 4.85 -7.91
N LYS A 33 1.61 5.15 -7.80
CA LYS A 33 1.09 6.10 -6.82
C LYS A 33 1.03 5.53 -5.40
N TYR A 34 0.65 4.27 -5.23
CA TYR A 34 0.32 3.67 -3.93
C TYR A 34 1.25 2.54 -3.46
N ALA A 35 2.05 1.91 -4.33
CA ALA A 35 2.93 0.84 -3.89
C ALA A 35 3.94 1.33 -2.85
N ASN A 36 4.11 0.55 -1.78
CA ASN A 36 4.99 0.82 -0.65
C ASN A 36 4.71 2.14 0.08
N LYS A 37 3.46 2.62 0.05
CA LYS A 37 3.04 3.81 0.80
C LYS A 37 2.09 3.46 1.93
N VAL A 38 2.26 4.12 3.06
CA VAL A 38 1.35 3.99 4.20
C VAL A 38 0.23 5.02 4.06
N LEU A 39 -1.00 4.53 3.96
CA LEU A 39 -2.20 5.36 3.98
C LEU A 39 -2.75 5.44 5.40
N HIS A 40 -3.01 6.67 5.85
CA HIS A 40 -3.56 6.93 7.18
C HIS A 40 -4.91 6.22 7.36
N ASN A 41 -5.12 5.56 8.50
CA ASN A 41 -6.28 4.74 8.83
C ASN A 41 -6.56 3.53 7.92
N VAL A 42 -5.68 3.22 6.97
CA VAL A 42 -5.82 2.09 6.04
C VAL A 42 -4.70 1.07 6.25
N GLY A 43 -3.43 1.47 6.16
CA GLY A 43 -2.25 0.59 6.34
C GLY A 43 -1.21 0.72 5.23
N LEU A 44 -0.27 -0.22 5.18
CA LEU A 44 0.77 -0.27 4.16
C LEU A 44 0.24 -0.88 2.86
N CYS A 45 0.33 -0.12 1.77
CA CYS A 45 -0.19 -0.50 0.47
C CYS A 45 0.83 -1.34 -0.32
N ILE A 46 0.43 -2.53 -0.77
CA ILE A 46 1.31 -3.45 -1.51
C ILE A 46 1.12 -3.29 -3.02
N ARG A 47 -0.06 -3.66 -3.53
CA ARG A 47 -0.41 -3.62 -4.96
C ARG A 47 -1.92 -3.52 -5.14
N VAL A 48 -2.34 -2.97 -6.28
CA VAL A 48 -3.74 -3.05 -6.73
C VAL A 48 -4.12 -4.52 -6.98
N PHE A 49 -5.28 -4.93 -6.47
CA PHE A 49 -5.87 -6.25 -6.71
C PHE A 49 -6.64 -6.25 -8.03
N ASP A 50 -7.65 -5.39 -8.14
CA ASP A 50 -8.45 -5.20 -9.34
C ASP A 50 -9.13 -3.82 -9.37
N ILE A 51 -9.67 -3.48 -10.54
CA ILE A 51 -10.45 -2.27 -10.76
C ILE A 51 -11.92 -2.66 -10.79
N ILE A 52 -12.73 -2.05 -9.93
CA ILE A 52 -14.18 -2.31 -9.86
C ILE A 52 -14.89 -1.47 -10.91
N GLU A 53 -14.61 -0.17 -10.92
CA GLU A 53 -15.24 0.81 -11.80
C GLU A 53 -14.21 1.82 -12.29
N ALA A 54 -14.29 2.14 -13.58
CA ALA A 54 -13.54 3.24 -14.19
C ALA A 54 -14.54 4.13 -14.93
N SER A 55 -14.54 5.42 -14.60
CA SER A 55 -15.32 6.41 -15.34
C SER A 55 -14.74 6.65 -16.73
N ASP A 56 -15.50 7.31 -17.60
CA ASP A 56 -14.93 7.84 -18.84
C ASP A 56 -13.80 8.84 -18.53
N GLY A 57 -12.75 8.78 -19.36
CA GLY A 57 -11.59 9.63 -19.23
C GLY A 57 -11.86 11.01 -19.81
N VAL A 58 -11.76 12.06 -19.00
CA VAL A 58 -11.84 13.45 -19.45
C VAL A 58 -10.46 13.88 -19.93
N VAL A 59 -10.36 14.25 -21.20
CA VAL A 59 -9.09 14.71 -21.80
C VAL A 59 -8.89 16.19 -21.52
N HIS A 60 -7.77 16.53 -20.89
CA HIS A 60 -7.37 17.92 -20.69
C HIS A 60 -6.64 18.44 -21.92
N ALA A 61 -7.39 18.93 -22.90
CA ALA A 61 -6.86 19.35 -24.21
C ALA A 61 -5.93 20.56 -24.16
N CYS A 62 -6.06 21.45 -23.16
CA CYS A 62 -5.23 22.65 -23.04
C CYS A 62 -3.87 22.43 -22.35
N GLN A 63 -3.56 21.21 -21.89
CA GLN A 63 -2.26 20.89 -21.26
C GLN A 63 -1.49 19.89 -22.14
N ASP A 64 -1.29 18.67 -21.64
CA ASP A 64 -0.40 17.67 -22.25
C ASP A 64 -1.17 16.60 -23.02
N GLY A 65 -2.48 16.79 -23.25
CA GLY A 65 -3.35 15.78 -23.87
C GLY A 65 -3.58 14.53 -23.01
N SER A 66 -3.17 14.53 -21.74
CA SER A 66 -3.46 13.46 -20.78
C SER A 66 -4.95 13.38 -20.46
N TYR A 67 -5.47 12.16 -20.29
CA TYR A 67 -6.81 11.98 -19.75
C TYR A 67 -6.77 11.74 -18.24
N GLN A 68 -7.81 12.19 -17.57
CA GLN A 68 -8.06 11.94 -16.16
C GLN A 68 -9.31 11.07 -16.02
N SER A 69 -9.17 9.96 -15.30
CA SER A 69 -10.25 9.00 -15.05
C SER A 69 -10.47 8.89 -13.55
N LYS A 70 -11.73 8.87 -13.12
CA LYS A 70 -12.09 8.49 -11.75
C LYS A 70 -12.13 6.96 -11.69
N VAL A 71 -11.44 6.37 -10.74
CA VAL A 71 -11.32 4.91 -10.62
C VAL A 71 -11.64 4.48 -9.20
N THR A 72 -12.52 3.49 -9.08
CA THR A 72 -12.78 2.75 -7.84
C THR A 72 -12.09 1.39 -7.96
N PHE A 73 -11.17 1.08 -7.05
CA PHE A 73 -10.36 -0.14 -7.12
C PHE A 73 -10.18 -0.78 -5.74
N ARG A 74 -9.82 -2.07 -5.72
CA ARG A 74 -9.46 -2.79 -4.50
C ARG A 74 -7.94 -2.87 -4.40
N MET A 75 -7.41 -2.52 -3.24
CA MET A 75 -5.97 -2.59 -2.97
C MET A 75 -5.66 -3.61 -1.89
N ILE A 76 -4.60 -4.40 -2.10
CA ILE A 76 -4.04 -5.25 -1.06
C ILE A 76 -3.25 -4.37 -0.10
N VAL A 77 -3.69 -4.33 1.14
CA VAL A 77 -3.10 -3.54 2.21
C VAL A 77 -2.67 -4.47 3.33
N PHE A 78 -1.43 -4.31 3.79
CA PHE A 78 -0.94 -4.90 5.01
C PHE A 78 -1.45 -4.08 6.20
N ARG A 79 -2.37 -4.70 6.96
CA ARG A 79 -2.97 -4.15 8.17
C ARG A 79 -3.24 -5.32 9.13
N PRO A 80 -2.28 -5.68 9.99
CA PRO A 80 -2.51 -6.68 11.01
C PRO A 80 -3.56 -6.20 12.01
N PHE A 81 -4.27 -7.14 12.63
CA PHE A 81 -5.26 -6.85 13.67
C PHE A 81 -4.73 -7.19 15.06
N GLY A 82 -5.32 -6.61 16.10
CA GLY A 82 -4.92 -6.88 17.48
C GLY A 82 -5.10 -8.35 17.85
N GLY A 83 -4.03 -8.98 18.35
CA GLY A 83 -4.02 -10.41 18.71
C GLY A 83 -3.65 -11.36 17.55
N GLU A 84 -3.30 -10.85 16.38
CA GLU A 84 -2.80 -11.68 15.28
C GLU A 84 -1.36 -12.17 15.56
N ILE A 85 -1.10 -13.46 15.32
CA ILE A 85 0.24 -14.05 15.47
C ILE A 85 1.00 -13.90 14.15
N LEU A 86 2.18 -13.29 14.20
CA LEU A 86 3.04 -13.01 13.05
C LEU A 86 4.43 -13.63 13.25
N ILE A 87 5.08 -14.00 12.15
CA ILE A 87 6.44 -14.55 12.17
C ILE A 87 7.35 -13.55 11.44
N GLY A 88 8.41 -13.11 12.12
CA GLY A 88 9.40 -12.20 11.58
C GLY A 88 10.81 -12.55 12.04
N LYS A 89 11.80 -11.86 11.48
CA LYS A 89 13.21 -11.99 11.86
C LYS A 89 13.59 -10.85 12.78
N ILE A 90 14.38 -11.13 13.81
CA ILE A 90 14.94 -10.09 14.68
C ILE A 90 15.95 -9.30 13.85
N ARG A 91 15.75 -7.98 13.75
CA ARG A 91 16.66 -7.06 13.06
C ARG A 91 17.66 -6.47 14.02
N ASP A 92 17.18 -6.03 15.17
CA ASP A 92 17.98 -5.32 16.17
C ASP A 92 17.41 -5.57 17.57
N CYS A 93 18.26 -5.47 18.59
CA CYS A 93 17.88 -5.58 19.99
C CYS A 93 18.51 -4.43 20.78
N SER A 94 17.69 -3.73 21.55
CA SER A 94 18.12 -2.64 22.42
C SER A 94 17.39 -2.74 23.75
N GLN A 95 18.09 -2.54 24.86
CA GLN A 95 17.49 -2.63 26.21
C GLN A 95 16.43 -1.54 26.45
N GLU A 96 16.60 -0.34 25.88
CA GLU A 96 15.68 0.79 26.06
C GLU A 96 14.49 0.75 25.08
N GLU A 97 14.74 0.47 23.80
CA GLU A 97 13.69 0.46 22.75
C GLU A 97 13.00 -0.91 22.60
N GLY A 98 13.58 -2.00 23.12
CA GLY A 98 13.07 -3.36 22.96
C GLY A 98 13.62 -4.10 21.73
N ILE A 99 12.86 -5.09 21.25
CA ILE A 99 13.25 -5.91 20.09
C ILE A 99 12.57 -5.36 18.83
N LYS A 100 13.39 -5.03 17.82
CA LYS A 100 12.90 -4.66 16.49
C LYS A 100 12.81 -5.89 15.62
N VAL A 101 11.61 -6.15 15.10
CA VAL A 101 11.30 -7.28 14.22
C VAL A 101 11.07 -6.76 12.81
N SER A 102 11.66 -7.44 11.83
CA SER A 102 11.44 -7.19 10.41
C SER A 102 10.67 -8.36 9.77
N MET A 103 9.75 -8.02 8.88
CA MET A 103 8.99 -8.95 8.04
C MET A 103 9.28 -8.74 6.55
N GLU A 104 10.56 -8.56 6.19
CA GLU A 104 11.10 -8.39 4.82
C GLU A 104 10.61 -7.13 4.07
N PHE A 105 9.31 -6.89 4.01
CA PHE A 105 8.67 -5.72 3.42
C PHE A 105 8.30 -4.63 4.45
N PHE A 106 8.38 -4.93 5.75
CA PHE A 106 8.05 -3.99 6.83
C PHE A 106 8.99 -4.20 8.01
N ASP A 107 9.61 -3.11 8.48
CA ASP A 107 10.69 -3.17 9.46
C ASP A 107 10.37 -2.49 10.80
N ASP A 108 9.24 -1.79 10.87
CA ASP A 108 8.91 -0.93 12.01
C ASP A 108 7.96 -1.63 12.99
N ILE A 109 8.38 -2.81 13.45
CA ILE A 109 7.67 -3.61 14.45
C ILE A 109 8.53 -3.64 15.72
N ILE A 110 8.02 -3.05 16.79
CA ILE A 110 8.73 -2.95 18.06
C ILE A 110 7.98 -3.77 19.10
N ILE A 111 8.71 -4.64 19.79
CA ILE A 111 8.22 -5.36 20.97
C ILE A 111 8.82 -4.66 22.20
N PRO A 112 8.01 -3.91 22.97
CA PRO A 112 8.50 -3.24 24.18
C PRO A 112 8.97 -4.26 25.23
N PRO A 113 9.97 -3.91 26.06
CA PRO A 113 10.47 -4.78 27.13
C PRO A 113 9.38 -5.25 28.10
N THR A 114 8.36 -4.43 28.34
CA THR A 114 7.23 -4.70 29.25
C THR A 114 6.39 -5.92 28.85
N PHE A 115 6.44 -6.32 27.58
CA PHE A 115 5.70 -7.47 27.05
C PHE A 115 6.59 -8.71 26.87
N MET A 116 7.85 -8.66 27.30
CA MET A 116 8.76 -9.80 27.22
C MET A 116 8.60 -10.74 28.42
N PRO A 117 8.97 -12.04 28.29
CA PRO A 117 8.99 -12.96 29.40
C PRO A 117 9.89 -12.48 30.55
N ALA A 118 9.48 -12.77 31.79
CA ALA A 118 10.28 -12.44 32.98
C ALA A 118 11.65 -13.13 32.94
N GLY A 119 12.71 -12.35 33.20
CA GLY A 119 14.11 -12.84 33.18
C GLY A 119 14.88 -12.56 31.88
N THR A 120 14.32 -11.74 30.99
CA THR A 120 14.95 -11.36 29.69
C THR A 120 15.47 -9.91 29.70
N GLU A 121 15.73 -9.35 30.88
CA GLU A 121 16.24 -7.97 31.10
C GLU A 121 17.71 -7.80 30.69
#